data_AF-A0A318EKI3-F1
#
_entry.id   AF-A0A318EKI3-F1
#
_cell.length_a   1.000
_cell.length_b   1.000
_cell.length_c   1.000
_cell.angle_alpha   90.00
_cell.angle_beta   90.00
_cell.angle_gamma   90.00
#
_symmetry.space_group_name_H-M   'P 1'
#
loop_
_entity.id
_entity.type
_entity.pdbx_description
1 polymer ?
#
loop_
_entity_poly.entity_id
_entity_poly.type
_entity_poly.pdbx_seq_one_letter_code
_entity_poly.pdbx_strand_id
1 'polypeptide(L)'
;MKIKRVNSESIKLHKNTEVKLKTKGNILEVQFFAGVNKKCPIQNISKDKYIDKETGEIKERKKSENRYQSPKSVRKSINKLMDLIRCNATETIHCK
;
A
#
# COMPACT_ATOMS: atom_id res chain seq x y z
N MET A 1 -0.36 -12.94 -6.05
CA MET A 1 0.89 -12.35 -5.52
C MET A 1 1.47 -13.34 -4.52
N LYS A 2 2.65 -13.93 -4.79
CA LYS A 2 3.29 -14.90 -3.88
C LYS A 2 4.24 -14.13 -2.96
N ILE A 3 4.06 -14.25 -1.65
CA ILE A 3 4.97 -13.69 -0.65
C ILE A 3 5.98 -14.78 -0.32
N LYS A 4 7.27 -14.45 -0.41
CA LYS A 4 8.36 -15.36 -0.04
C LYS A 4 9.30 -14.65 0.92
N ARG A 5 9.72 -15.34 1.98
CA ARG A 5 10.82 -14.87 2.80
C ARG A 5 12.12 -15.07 2.00
N VAL A 6 12.96 -14.05 2.00
CA VAL A 6 14.23 -13.99 1.28
C VAL A 6 15.36 -13.77 2.28
N ASN A 7 16.54 -14.31 1.97
CA ASN A 7 17.75 -14.10 2.78
C ASN A 7 18.13 -12.61 2.76
N SER A 8 18.57 -12.06 3.88
CA SER A 8 19.01 -10.66 4.02
C SER A 8 20.19 -10.33 3.11
N GLU A 9 21.07 -11.29 2.84
CA GLU A 9 22.30 -11.08 2.04
C GLU A 9 22.02 -10.89 0.54
N SER A 10 20.86 -11.33 0.05
CA SER A 10 20.52 -11.26 -1.37
C SER A 10 19.93 -9.91 -1.80
N ILE A 11 19.54 -9.05 -0.84
CA ILE A 11 18.96 -7.74 -1.12
C ILE A 11 19.90 -6.65 -0.59
N LYS A 12 20.72 -6.09 -1.47
CA LYS A 12 21.57 -4.94 -1.16
C LYS A 12 20.85 -3.64 -1.54
N LEU A 13 20.53 -2.83 -0.54
CA LEU A 13 20.00 -1.48 -0.75
C LEU A 13 21.16 -0.48 -0.89
N HIS A 14 21.09 0.43 -1.86
CA HIS A 14 22.04 1.54 -1.96
C HIS A 14 21.84 2.53 -0.80
N LYS A 15 22.90 3.24 -0.39
CA LYS A 15 22.87 4.17 0.75
C LYS A 15 21.85 5.30 0.62
N ASN A 16 21.57 5.75 -0.60
CA ASN A 16 20.67 6.89 -0.87
C ASN A 16 19.26 6.44 -1.30
N THR A 17 18.90 5.19 -1.01
CA THR A 17 17.61 4.65 -1.40
C THR A 17 16.51 5.16 -0.48
N GLU A 18 15.48 5.77 -1.06
CA GLU A 18 14.27 6.14 -0.33
C GLU A 18 13.49 4.90 0.11
N VAL A 19 13.14 4.86 1.39
CA VAL A 19 12.36 3.78 1.99
C VAL A 19 11.15 4.35 2.70
N LYS A 20 10.09 3.55 2.77
CA LYS A 20 8.93 3.86 3.59
C LYS A 20 9.18 3.31 4.99
N LEU A 21 9.24 4.22 5.95
CA LEU A 21 9.31 3.89 7.37
C LEU A 21 7.90 3.89 7.98
N LYS A 22 7.61 2.89 8.80
CA LYS A 22 6.37 2.85 9.57
C LYS A 22 6.61 2.29 10.96
N THR A 23 6.32 3.11 11.97
CA THR A 23 6.40 2.72 13.39
C THR A 23 5.05 2.19 13.86
N LYS A 24 5.06 1.04 14.55
CA LYS A 24 3.87 0.39 15.13
C LYS A 24 4.18 -0.05 16.55
N GLY A 25 3.97 0.85 17.52
CA GLY A 25 4.40 0.62 18.91
C GLY A 25 5.91 0.34 18.95
N ASN A 26 6.27 -0.86 19.39
CA ASN A 26 7.66 -1.31 19.53
C ASN A 26 8.28 -1.87 18.23
N ILE A 27 7.50 -2.00 17.15
CA ILE A 27 7.98 -2.57 15.89
C ILE A 27 8.23 -1.44 14.87
N LEU A 28 9.41 -1.47 14.25
CA LEU A 28 9.77 -0.61 13.13
C LEU A 28 9.71 -1.41 11.82
N GLU A 29 8.80 -1.04 10.92
CA GLU A 29 8.69 -1.64 9.59
C GLU A 29 9.38 -0.73 8.56
N VAL A 30 10.40 -1.26 7.89
CA VAL A 30 11.12 -0.59 6.79
C VAL A 30 10.77 -1.29 5.49
N GLN A 31 10.20 -0.55 4.53
CA GLN A 31 9.77 -1.09 3.25
C GLN A 31 10.42 -0.34 2.08
N PHE A 32 11.12 -1.08 1.24
CA PHE A 32 11.64 -0.58 -0.04
C PHE A 32 10.74 -1.01 -1.20
N PHE A 33 10.54 -0.13 -2.17
CA PHE A 33 9.83 -0.41 -3.41
C PHE A 33 10.78 -0.18 -4.59
N ALA A 34 11.09 -1.24 -5.34
CA ALA A 34 11.98 -1.16 -6.51
C ALA A 34 11.41 -0.28 -7.64
N GLY A 35 10.09 -0.10 -7.68
CA GLY A 35 9.42 0.80 -8.61
C GLY A 35 8.29 1.53 -7.90
N VAL A 36 8.29 2.86 -8.03
CA VAL A 36 7.22 3.73 -7.50
C VAL A 36 6.69 4.57 -8.65
N ASN A 37 5.38 4.60 -8.83
CA ASN A 37 4.76 5.47 -9.84
C ASN A 37 4.95 6.93 -9.40
N LYS A 38 5.85 7.66 -10.08
CA LYS A 38 6.15 9.08 -9.79
C LYS A 38 5.16 10.06 -10.41
N LYS A 39 4.35 9.60 -11.37
CA LYS A 39 3.36 10.41 -12.07
C LYS A 39 1.97 9.81 -11.85
N CYS A 40 0.98 10.69 -11.73
CA CYS A 40 -0.41 10.28 -11.73
C CYS A 40 -0.94 10.30 -13.17
N PRO A 41 -1.15 9.14 -13.81
CA PRO A 41 -1.64 9.11 -15.19
C PRO A 41 -3.10 9.55 -15.29
N ILE A 42 -3.86 9.57 -14.19
CA ILE A 42 -5.30 9.86 -14.22
C ILE A 42 -5.55 11.30 -13.75
N GLN A 43 -6.39 12.04 -14.48
CA GLN A 43 -6.96 13.33 -14.09
C GLN A 43 -8.48 13.25 -14.02
N ASN A 44 -9.07 13.64 -12.88
CA ASN A 44 -10.52 13.68 -12.77
C ASN A 44 -11.08 14.90 -13.51
N ILE A 45 -12.12 14.71 -14.33
CA ILE A 45 -12.91 15.81 -14.91
C ILE A 45 -14.16 16.04 -14.07
N SER A 46 -14.87 14.95 -13.76
CA SER A 46 -16.13 14.98 -13.01
C SER A 46 -16.24 13.77 -12.08
N LYS A 47 -17.35 13.65 -11.36
CA LYS A 47 -17.62 12.50 -10.48
C LYS A 47 -17.62 11.17 -11.24
N ASP A 48 -18.01 11.21 -12.52
CA ASP A 48 -18.29 10.03 -13.33
C ASP A 48 -17.26 9.81 -14.45
N LYS A 49 -16.39 10.79 -14.72
CA LYS A 49 -15.43 10.72 -15.84
C LYS A 49 -14.03 11.16 -15.43
N TYR A 50 -13.04 10.49 -16.01
CA TYR A 50 -11.63 10.82 -15.85
C TYR A 50 -10.90 10.79 -17.20
N ILE A 51 -9.84 11.59 -17.34
CA ILE A 51 -8.92 11.55 -18.47
C ILE A 51 -7.73 10.69 -18.06
N ASP A 52 -7.37 9.79 -18.96
CA ASP A 52 -6.08 9.13 -18.95
C ASP A 52 -5.06 10.05 -19.66
N LYS A 53 -4.13 10.63 -18.91
CA LYS A 53 -3.13 11.59 -19.42
C LYS A 53 -2.14 10.95 -20.40
N GLU A 54 -1.97 9.64 -20.34
CA GLU A 54 -1.04 8.95 -21.23
C GLU A 54 -1.66 8.72 -22.62
N THR A 55 -2.97 8.45 -22.69
CA THR A 55 -3.67 8.22 -23.96
C THR A 55 -4.52 9.39 -24.45
N GLY A 56 -4.84 10.34 -23.56
CA GLY A 56 -5.80 11.43 -23.80
C GLY A 56 -7.27 11.00 -23.76
N GLU A 57 -7.56 9.72 -23.51
CA GLU A 57 -8.92 9.19 -23.55
C GLU A 57 -9.74 9.56 -22.30
N ILE A 58 -11.03 9.90 -22.53
CA ILE A 58 -12.00 10.10 -21.45
C ILE A 58 -12.69 8.76 -21.16
N LYS A 59 -12.52 8.27 -19.94
CA LYS A 59 -13.08 7.01 -19.46
C LYS A 59 -14.11 7.25 -18.36
N GLU A 60 -15.11 6.38 -18.29
CA GLU A 60 -16.11 6.39 -17.23
C GLU A 60 -15.61 5.69 -15.96
N ARG A 61 -15.98 6.26 -14.81
CA ARG A 61 -15.58 5.79 -13.50
C ARG A 61 -16.55 4.70 -13.04
N LYS A 62 -16.03 3.47 -12.90
CA LYS A 62 -16.78 2.39 -12.26
C LYS A 62 -16.98 2.69 -10.78
N LYS A 63 -18.23 2.96 -10.38
CA LYS A 63 -18.62 3.10 -8.99
C LYS A 63 -18.74 1.70 -8.38
N SER A 64 -18.10 1.51 -7.23
CA SER A 64 -18.36 0.32 -6.41
C SER A 64 -19.56 0.63 -5.52
N GLU A 65 -20.61 -0.18 -5.61
CA GLU A 65 -21.78 -0.12 -4.75
C GLU A 65 -21.46 -0.66 -3.36
N ASN A 66 -20.65 -1.73 -3.30
CA ASN A 66 -20.37 -2.41 -2.05
C ASN A 66 -18.87 -2.66 -1.86
N ARG A 67 -18.43 -2.65 -0.60
CA ARG A 67 -17.01 -2.66 -0.25
C ARG A 67 -16.28 -3.95 -0.65
N TYR A 68 -17.02 -5.07 -0.74
CA TYR A 68 -16.46 -6.34 -1.20
C TYR A 68 -15.94 -6.26 -2.65
N GLN A 69 -16.53 -5.40 -3.48
CA GLN A 69 -16.11 -5.17 -4.87
C GLN A 69 -14.71 -4.55 -4.97
N SER A 70 -14.17 -4.04 -3.84
CA SER A 70 -12.80 -3.55 -3.73
C SER A 70 -12.03 -4.31 -2.65
N PRO A 71 -11.46 -5.49 -2.97
CA PRO A 71 -10.65 -6.27 -2.02
C PRO A 71 -9.46 -5.47 -1.46
N LYS A 72 -8.92 -4.53 -2.25
CA LYS A 72 -7.84 -3.62 -1.82
C LYS A 72 -8.29 -2.72 -0.66
N SER A 73 -9.52 -2.22 -0.68
CA SER A 73 -10.08 -1.40 0.41
C SER A 73 -10.27 -2.20 1.70
N VAL A 74 -10.69 -3.46 1.59
CA VAL A 74 -10.86 -4.36 2.73
C VAL A 74 -9.50 -4.66 3.37
N ARG A 75 -8.52 -5.07 2.57
CA ARG A 75 -7.13 -5.30 3.03
C ARG A 75 -6.55 -4.07 3.73
N LYS A 76 -6.77 -2.86 3.20
CA LYS A 76 -6.27 -1.61 3.80
C LYS A 76 -6.78 -1.43 5.24
N SER A 77 -8.05 -1.69 5.50
CA SER A 77 -8.60 -1.54 6.85
C SER A 77 -8.20 -2.66 7.79
N ILE A 78 -8.12 -3.91 7.32
CA ILE A 78 -7.61 -5.02 8.14
C ILE A 78 -6.17 -4.72 8.57
N ASN A 79 -5.34 -4.25 7.64
CA ASN A 79 -3.97 -3.85 7.96
C ASN A 79 -3.94 -2.71 8.99
N LYS A 80 -4.80 -1.69 8.84
CA LYS A 80 -4.91 -0.60 9.81
C LYS A 80 -5.31 -1.11 11.21
N LEU A 81 -6.26 -2.05 11.28
CA LEU A 81 -6.65 -2.67 12.55
C LEU A 81 -5.49 -3.44 13.18
N MET A 82 -4.76 -4.23 12.38
CA MET A 82 -3.58 -4.95 12.86
C MET A 82 -2.48 -4.00 13.35
N ASP A 83 -2.30 -2.85 12.70
CA ASP A 83 -1.35 -1.84 13.17
C ASP A 83 -1.77 -1.30 14.55
N LEU A 84 -3.06 -1.00 14.75
CA LEU A 84 -3.58 -0.51 16.04
C LEU A 84 -3.42 -1.55 17.14
N ILE A 85 -3.73 -2.82 16.85
CA ILE A 85 -3.54 -3.93 17.79
C ILE A 85 -2.06 -4.01 18.20
N ARG A 86 -1.13 -3.99 17.24
CA ARG A 86 0.31 -4.04 17.51
C ARG A 86 0.84 -2.82 18.29
N CYS A 87 0.24 -1.65 18.11
CA CYS A 87 0.60 -0.47 18.90
C CYS A 87 0.19 -0.60 20.37
N ASN A 88 -0.95 -1.23 20.64
CA ASN A 88 -1.56 -1.26 21.97
C ASN A 88 -1.26 -2.55 22.75
N ALA A 89 -0.90 -3.63 22.06
CA ALA A 89 -0.55 -4.89 22.71
C ALA A 89 0.80 -4.76 23.43
N THR A 90 0.76 -4.89 24.76
CA THR A 90 1.93 -4.88 25.64
C THR A 90 2.77 -6.15 25.48
N GLU A 91 2.11 -7.28 25.20
CA GLU A 91 2.75 -8.59 25.03
C GLU A 91 2.84 -8.97 23.54
N THR A 92 3.96 -8.61 22.92
CA THR A 92 4.20 -8.85 21.49
C THR A 92 4.25 -10.34 21.10
N ILE A 93 4.46 -11.25 22.05
CA ILE A 93 4.56 -12.71 21.85
C ILE A 93 3.22 -13.31 21.39
N HIS A 94 2.11 -12.73 21.83
CA HIS A 94 0.75 -13.20 21.52
C HIS A 94 0.16 -12.58 20.24
N CYS A 95 0.84 -11.60 19.65
CA CYS A 95 0.42 -10.92 18.42
C CYS A 95 1.17 -11.47 17.19
N LYS A 96 0.99 -12.76 16.88
CA LYS A 96 1.54 -13.39 15.66
C LYS A 96 0.64 -13.14 14.45
#